data_AF-A0A2J0QAN8-F1
#
_entry.id   AF-A0A2J0QAN8-F1
#
_cell.length_a   1.000
_cell.length_b   1.000
_cell.length_c   1.000
_cell.angle_alpha   90.00
_cell.angle_beta   90.00
_cell.angle_gamma   90.00
#
_symmetry.space_group_name_H-M   'P 1'
#
loop_
_entity.id
_entity.type
_entity.pdbx_description
1 polymer ?
#
loop_
_entity_poly.entity_id
_entity_poly.type
_entity_poly.pdbx_seq_one_letter_code
_entity_poly.pdbx_strand_id
1 'polypeptide(L)'
;MLKDFLSEIITAIIIIVLLVVLINPMDFLMPSKTEMMLVTGVVLLFGIFVSFMFRENTKDERESMLRMMADRMGFLAGAAIVIVGIIVESLRHQLSDWMLMVLAVMMTAKIAGVIYGRVKK
;
A
#
# COMPACT_ATOMS: atom_id res chain seq x y z
N MET A 1 20.22 1.19 -2.99
CA MET A 1 19.80 -0.18 -2.63
C MET A 1 19.26 -0.29 -1.20
N LEU A 2 20.05 -0.03 -0.14
CA LEU A 2 19.53 -0.01 1.25
C LEU A 2 18.59 1.19 1.51
N LYS A 3 18.93 2.36 0.96
CA LYS A 3 18.16 3.60 1.14
C LYS A 3 16.78 3.54 0.48
N ASP A 4 16.70 2.92 -0.71
CA ASP A 4 15.44 2.75 -1.46
C ASP A 4 14.48 1.79 -0.75
N PHE A 5 15.04 0.71 -0.16
CA PHE A 5 14.28 -0.24 0.65
C PHE A 5 13.77 0.38 1.96
N LEU A 6 14.59 1.17 2.65
CA LEU A 6 14.15 1.91 3.83
C LEU A 6 13.05 2.90 3.48
N SER A 7 13.14 3.62 2.35
CA SER A 7 12.06 4.51 1.91
C SER A 7 10.78 3.77 1.55
N GLU A 8 10.86 2.56 0.98
CA GLU A 8 9.69 1.73 0.69
C GLU A 8 8.98 1.30 1.98
N ILE A 9 9.72 0.77 2.96
CA ILE A 9 9.17 0.38 4.26
C ILE A 9 8.55 1.58 4.98
N ILE A 10 9.25 2.71 5.02
CA ILE A 10 8.75 3.92 5.70
C ILE A 10 7.45 4.38 5.03
N THR A 11 7.40 4.42 3.69
CA THR A 11 6.20 4.82 2.95
C THR A 11 5.05 3.85 3.22
N ALA A 12 5.33 2.55 3.25
CA ALA A 12 4.32 1.52 3.52
C ALA A 12 3.76 1.62 4.95
N ILE A 13 4.61 1.86 5.95
CA ILE A 13 4.19 2.09 7.33
C ILE A 13 3.31 3.33 7.44
N ILE A 14 3.69 4.43 6.77
CA ILE A 14 2.89 5.67 6.76
C ILE A 14 1.49 5.40 6.18
N ILE A 15 1.39 4.64 5.08
CA ILE A 15 0.09 4.26 4.50
C ILE A 15 -0.71 3.42 5.48
N ILE A 16 -0.11 2.42 6.14
CA ILE A 16 -0.80 1.58 7.13
C ILE A 16 -1.34 2.43 8.29
N VAL A 17 -0.53 3.35 8.82
CA VAL A 17 -0.96 4.27 9.89
C VAL A 17 -2.15 5.12 9.41
N LEU A 18 -2.08 5.65 8.19
CA LEU A 18 -3.20 6.41 7.60
C LEU A 18 -4.47 5.56 7.45
N LEU A 19 -4.35 4.30 7.04
CA LEU A 19 -5.50 3.39 6.93
C LEU A 19 -6.12 3.11 8.31
N VAL A 20 -5.30 2.90 9.34
CA VAL A 20 -5.79 2.73 10.73
C VAL A 20 -6.51 4.00 11.21
N VAL A 21 -5.99 5.18 10.88
CA VAL A 21 -6.67 6.45 11.17
C VAL A 21 -8.00 6.53 10.41
N LEU A 22 -8.05 6.06 9.15
CA LEU A 22 -9.25 6.08 8.32
C LEU A 22 -10.35 5.11 8.79
N ILE A 23 -9.98 3.97 9.39
CA ILE A 23 -10.90 3.03 10.06
C ILE A 23 -11.57 3.69 11.29
N ASN A 24 -11.09 4.87 11.72
CA ASN A 24 -11.69 5.67 12.77
C ASN A 24 -11.96 4.88 14.07
N PRO A 25 -10.92 4.28 14.70
CA PRO A 25 -11.08 3.41 15.87
C PRO A 25 -11.61 4.13 17.13
N MET A 26 -11.76 5.46 17.09
CA MET A 26 -12.12 6.30 18.24
C MET A 26 -13.30 7.26 17.98
N ASP A 27 -13.96 7.18 16.81
CA ASP A 27 -15.07 8.07 16.40
C ASP A 27 -14.80 9.59 16.49
N PHE A 28 -13.54 9.99 16.65
CA PHE A 28 -13.16 11.36 17.04
C PHE A 28 -13.01 12.31 15.83
N LEU A 29 -12.98 11.78 14.61
CA LEU A 29 -12.62 12.49 13.39
C LEU A 29 -13.74 12.41 12.33
N MET A 30 -14.92 12.97 12.58
CA MET A 30 -15.91 13.16 11.51
C MET A 30 -16.38 14.61 11.38
N PRO A 31 -15.73 15.35 10.48
CA PRO A 31 -16.42 16.05 9.41
C PRO A 31 -16.09 15.41 8.05
N SER A 32 -17.09 15.28 7.18
CA SER A 32 -16.99 14.67 5.82
C SER A 32 -15.87 15.23 4.93
N LYS A 33 -15.38 16.44 5.22
CA LYS A 33 -14.25 17.06 4.50
C LYS A 33 -12.89 16.44 4.87
N THR A 34 -12.72 15.96 6.10
CA THR A 34 -11.47 15.36 6.58
C THR A 34 -11.26 13.97 5.98
N GLU A 35 -12.34 13.21 5.79
CA GLU A 35 -12.32 11.89 5.16
C GLU A 35 -11.78 11.95 3.72
N MET A 36 -12.35 12.82 2.87
CA MET A 36 -11.88 12.99 1.49
C MET A 36 -10.42 13.46 1.41
N MET A 37 -9.98 14.30 2.34
CA MET A 37 -8.59 14.75 2.40
C MET A 37 -7.64 13.60 2.72
N LEU A 38 -8.01 12.72 3.66
CA LEU A 38 -7.21 11.55 4.04
C LEU A 38 -7.17 10.50 2.92
N VAL A 39 -8.30 10.22 2.26
CA VAL A 39 -8.35 9.32 1.09
C VAL A 39 -7.42 9.83 -0.02
N THR A 40 -7.45 11.14 -0.30
CA THR A 40 -6.54 11.76 -1.27
C THR A 40 -5.08 11.57 -0.87
N GLY A 41 -4.76 11.73 0.42
CA GLY A 41 -3.43 11.46 0.96
C GLY A 41 -2.98 10.01 0.75
N VAL A 42 -3.86 9.04 1.01
CA VAL A 42 -3.59 7.61 0.78
C VAL A 42 -3.31 7.33 -0.70
N VAL A 43 -4.10 7.90 -1.62
CA VAL A 43 -3.88 7.74 -3.07
C VAL A 43 -2.53 8.30 -3.51
N LEU A 44 -2.16 9.49 -3.03
CA LEU A 44 -0.88 10.12 -3.36
C LEU A 44 0.30 9.30 -2.84
N LEU A 45 0.24 8.87 -1.58
CA LEU A 45 1.29 8.05 -0.97
C LEU A 45 1.40 6.68 -1.64
N PHE A 46 0.28 6.08 -2.03
CA PHE A 46 0.31 4.86 -2.81
C PHE A 46 1.00 5.08 -4.16
N GLY A 47 0.69 6.17 -4.88
CA GLY A 47 1.39 6.50 -6.12
C GLY A 47 2.91 6.62 -5.94
N ILE A 48 3.35 7.23 -4.84
CA ILE A 48 4.77 7.30 -4.46
C ILE A 48 5.34 5.90 -4.18
N PHE A 49 4.60 5.06 -3.45
CA PHE A 49 4.98 3.67 -3.18
C PHE A 49 5.16 2.85 -4.48
N VAL A 50 4.24 2.98 -5.44
CA VAL A 50 4.35 2.32 -6.76
C VAL A 50 5.61 2.77 -7.51
N SER A 51 5.94 4.06 -7.47
CA SER A 51 7.14 4.60 -8.12
C SER A 51 8.43 3.98 -7.58
N PHE A 52 8.50 3.73 -6.26
CA PHE A 52 9.63 3.04 -5.66
C PHE A 52 9.70 1.57 -6.07
N MET A 53 8.55 0.88 -6.13
CA MET A 53 8.51 -0.55 -6.49
C MET A 53 8.99 -0.82 -7.94
N PHE A 54 8.78 0.14 -8.86
CA PHE A 54 9.24 0.05 -10.24
C PHE A 54 10.75 0.32 -10.44
N ARG A 55 11.42 0.99 -9.49
CA ARG A 55 12.85 1.36 -9.62
C ARG A 55 13.83 0.25 -9.22
N GLU A 56 13.35 -0.84 -8.64
CA GLU A 56 14.23 -1.90 -8.14
C GLU A 56 14.76 -2.78 -9.30
N ASN A 57 16.00 -2.49 -9.72
CA ASN A 57 16.76 -3.22 -10.74
C ASN A 57 17.36 -4.52 -10.19
N THR A 58 17.14 -5.61 -10.91
CA THR A 58 17.60 -6.96 -10.53
C THR A 58 18.81 -7.37 -11.34
N LYS A 59 19.92 -7.63 -10.64
CA LYS A 59 21.13 -8.21 -11.22
C LYS A 59 20.91 -9.71 -11.47
N ASP A 60 20.53 -9.99 -12.71
CA ASP A 60 20.75 -11.18 -13.54
C ASP A 60 20.69 -12.58 -12.89
N GLU A 61 19.50 -13.19 -12.94
CA GLU A 61 19.20 -14.61 -13.21
C GLU A 61 17.79 -14.61 -13.83
N ARG A 62 17.63 -14.89 -15.14
CA ARG A 62 16.38 -14.63 -15.91
C ARG A 62 15.08 -15.11 -15.24
N GLU A 63 15.06 -16.30 -14.64
CA GLU A 63 13.87 -16.82 -13.96
C GLU A 63 13.52 -16.05 -12.67
N SER A 64 14.53 -15.59 -11.93
CA SER A 64 14.32 -14.81 -10.71
C SER A 64 13.69 -13.44 -11.02
N MET A 65 14.08 -12.84 -12.14
CA MET A 65 13.54 -11.56 -12.60
C MET A 65 12.06 -11.68 -12.99
N LEU A 66 11.69 -12.70 -13.78
CA LEU A 66 10.31 -12.93 -14.19
C LEU A 66 9.39 -13.21 -12.99
N ARG A 67 9.84 -14.05 -12.05
CA ARG A 67 9.06 -14.37 -10.84
C ARG A 67 8.80 -13.13 -9.99
N MET A 68 9.79 -12.25 -9.88
CA MET A 68 9.70 -11.00 -9.11
C MET A 68 8.83 -9.95 -9.81
N MET A 69 8.91 -9.85 -11.13
CA MET A 69 7.99 -8.98 -11.90
C MET A 69 6.54 -9.45 -11.75
N ALA A 70 6.27 -10.75 -11.81
CA ALA A 70 4.94 -11.31 -11.63
C ALA A 70 4.38 -11.03 -10.22
N ASP A 71 5.18 -11.20 -9.17
CA ASP A 71 4.80 -10.90 -7.79
C ASP A 71 4.47 -9.41 -7.58
N ARG A 72 5.30 -8.51 -8.14
CA ARG A 72 5.07 -7.05 -8.08
C ARG A 72 3.80 -6.65 -8.83
N MET A 73 3.62 -7.13 -10.06
CA MET A 73 2.44 -6.82 -10.86
C MET A 73 1.16 -7.33 -10.21
N GLY A 74 1.17 -8.53 -9.62
CA GLY A 74 0.02 -9.07 -8.89
C GLY A 74 -0.37 -8.22 -7.70
N PHE A 75 0.60 -7.80 -6.89
CA PHE A 75 0.35 -6.89 -5.77
C PHE A 75 -0.20 -5.54 -6.23
N LEU A 76 0.42 -4.94 -7.26
CA LEU A 76 0.00 -3.64 -7.79
C LEU A 76 -1.41 -3.67 -8.38
N ALA A 77 -1.75 -4.71 -9.14
CA ALA A 77 -3.08 -4.87 -9.70
C ALA A 77 -4.15 -4.99 -8.60
N GLY A 78 -3.89 -5.82 -7.57
CA GLY A 78 -4.79 -5.97 -6.44
C GLY A 78 -4.96 -4.66 -5.65
N ALA A 79 -3.84 -4.00 -5.30
CA ALA A 79 -3.88 -2.76 -4.56
C ALA A 79 -4.55 -1.62 -5.34
N ALA A 80 -4.34 -1.55 -6.67
CA ALA A 80 -5.00 -0.56 -7.52
C ALA A 80 -6.53 -0.75 -7.53
N ILE A 81 -7.01 -1.99 -7.63
CA ILE A 81 -8.45 -2.29 -7.58
C ILE A 81 -9.04 -1.86 -6.22
N VAL A 82 -8.37 -2.21 -5.12
CA VAL A 82 -8.82 -1.83 -3.77
C VAL A 82 -8.88 -0.31 -3.61
N ILE A 83 -7.88 0.41 -4.10
CA ILE A 83 -7.86 1.88 -4.06
C ILE A 83 -8.97 2.49 -4.90
N VAL A 84 -9.20 2.00 -6.11
CA VAL A 84 -10.32 2.45 -6.95
C VAL A 84 -11.64 2.24 -6.22
N GLY A 85 -11.81 1.08 -5.56
CA GLY A 85 -12.95 0.83 -4.71
C GLY A 85 -13.09 1.88 -3.59
N ILE A 86 -12.02 2.15 -2.83
CA ILE A 86 -12.03 3.13 -1.72
C ILE A 86 -12.43 4.51 -2.24
N ILE A 87 -11.96 4.91 -3.43
CA ILE A 87 -12.35 6.17 -4.07
C ILE A 87 -13.86 6.17 -4.36
N VAL A 88 -14.38 5.11 -4.97
CA VAL A 88 -15.81 5.01 -5.30
C VAL A 88 -16.69 5.02 -4.06
N GLU A 89 -16.29 4.32 -2.99
CA GLU A 89 -16.99 4.29 -1.71
C GLU A 89 -16.93 5.64 -0.98
N SER A 90 -15.77 6.30 -1.00
CA SER A 90 -15.59 7.65 -0.42
C SER A 90 -16.45 8.69 -1.14
N LEU A 91 -16.57 8.63 -2.47
CA LEU A 91 -17.46 9.50 -3.24
C LEU A 91 -18.94 9.28 -2.91
N ARG A 92 -19.30 8.10 -2.39
CA ARG A 92 -20.65 7.77 -1.92
C ARG A 92 -20.85 8.07 -0.43
N HIS A 93 -19.82 8.57 0.27
CA HIS A 93 -19.81 8.76 1.73
C HIS A 93 -20.21 7.48 2.49
N GLN A 94 -19.88 6.32 1.93
CA GLN A 94 -20.16 5.00 2.50
C GLN A 94 -18.88 4.18 2.47
N LEU A 95 -17.87 4.69 3.17
CA LEU A 95 -16.56 4.06 3.20
C LEU A 95 -16.63 2.80 4.07
N SER A 96 -16.36 1.63 3.48
CA SER A 96 -16.40 0.38 4.22
C SER A 96 -15.07 0.11 4.92
N ASP A 97 -15.13 -0.19 6.22
CA ASP A 97 -13.94 -0.60 6.99
C ASP A 97 -13.26 -1.83 6.38
N TRP A 98 -14.04 -2.68 5.71
CA TRP A 98 -13.55 -3.89 5.07
C TRP A 98 -12.50 -3.61 4.01
N MET A 99 -12.73 -2.64 3.11
CA MET A 99 -11.77 -2.34 2.04
C MET A 99 -10.47 -1.72 2.57
N LEU A 100 -10.55 -0.95 3.66
CA LEU A 100 -9.36 -0.46 4.36
C LEU A 100 -8.56 -1.58 5.00
N MET A 101 -9.24 -2.52 5.68
CA MET A 101 -8.60 -3.69 6.26
C MET A 101 -7.92 -4.56 5.20
N VAL A 102 -8.56 -4.78 4.05
CA VAL A 102 -7.96 -5.54 2.94
C VAL A 102 -6.65 -4.90 2.49
N LEU A 103 -6.63 -3.58 2.25
CA LEU A 103 -5.41 -2.89 1.84
C LEU A 103 -4.32 -2.97 2.91
N ALA A 104 -4.67 -2.80 4.18
CA ALA A 104 -3.73 -2.89 5.30
C ALA A 104 -3.13 -4.30 5.43
N VAL A 105 -3.94 -5.35 5.32
CA VAL A 105 -3.49 -6.75 5.37
C VAL A 105 -2.58 -7.07 4.18
N MET A 106 -2.93 -6.62 2.97
CA MET A 106 -2.08 -6.81 1.80
C MET A 106 -0.71 -6.15 1.98
N MET A 107 -0.69 -4.89 2.44
CA MET A 107 0.56 -4.15 2.65
C MET A 107 1.43 -4.78 3.74
N THR A 108 0.84 -5.18 4.87
CA THR A 108 1.57 -5.85 5.95
C THR A 108 2.14 -7.19 5.49
N ALA A 109 1.37 -8.00 4.76
CA ALA A 109 1.84 -9.25 4.18
C ALA A 109 3.01 -9.05 3.20
N LYS A 110 2.96 -8.00 2.37
CA LYS A 110 4.07 -7.65 1.47
C LYS A 110 5.33 -7.30 2.25
N ILE A 111 5.23 -6.41 3.25
CA ILE A 111 6.36 -6.02 4.09
C ILE A 111 6.96 -7.23 4.80
N ALA A 112 6.12 -8.09 5.39
CA ALA A 112 6.57 -9.30 6.08
C ALA A 112 7.30 -10.26 5.12
N GLY A 113 6.77 -10.47 3.91
CA GLY A 113 7.40 -11.29 2.88
C GLY A 113 8.76 -10.75 2.45
N VAL A 114 8.89 -9.42 2.29
CA VAL A 114 10.17 -8.80 1.92
C VAL A 114 11.19 -8.88 3.05
N ILE A 115 10.77 -8.68 4.31
CA ILE A 115 11.65 -8.85 5.48
C ILE A 115 12.13 -10.29 5.57
N TYR A 116 11.22 -11.27 5.49
CA TYR A 116 11.56 -12.69 5.57
C TYR A 116 12.53 -13.11 4.46
N GLY A 117 12.28 -12.66 3.22
CA GLY A 117 13.14 -12.95 2.07
C GLY A 117 14.56 -12.38 2.20
N ARG A 118 14.76 -11.32 3.01
CA ARG A 118 16.09 -10.75 3.30
C ARG A 118 16.76 -11.37 4.52
N VAL A 119 16.01 -11.78 5.54
CA VAL A 119 16.57 -12.42 6.75
C VAL A 119 17.05 -13.84 6.46
N LYS A 120 16.44 -14.53 5.49
CA LYS A 120 16.80 -15.90 5.10
C LYS A 120 17.86 -15.97 3.98
N LYS A 121 18.26 -14.83 3.41
CA LYS A 121 19.38 -14.71 2.46
C LYS A 121 20.68 -14.47 3.20
#